data_AF-A0AAU0LE19-F1
#
_entry.id   AF-A0AAU0LE19-F1
#
_cell.length_a   1.000
_cell.length_b   1.000
_cell.length_c   1.000
_cell.angle_alpha   90.00
_cell.angle_beta   90.00
_cell.angle_gamma   90.00
#
_symmetry.space_group_name_H-M   'P 1'
#
loop_
_entity.id
_entity.type
_entity.pdbx_description
1 polymer ?
#
loop_
_entity_poly.entity_id
_entity_poly.type
_entity_poly.pdbx_seq_one_letter_code
_entity_poly.pdbx_strand_id
1 'polypeptide(L)'
;MTTDWHAADKAYQLHHAQCAHCRAAGVQPGRQQRCTEGLALWKTYLNAGIPPHFTWLHQRAKFIAKNRKAPPHERTLGNRSKDF
;
A
#
# COMPACT_ATOMS: atom_id res chain seq x y z
N MET A 1 -9.96 11.95 14.89
CA MET A 1 -11.00 11.02 14.39
C MET A 1 -10.29 9.82 13.82
N THR A 2 -10.30 8.69 14.53
CA THR A 2 -9.80 7.41 14.01
C THR A 2 -10.68 7.01 12.84
N THR A 3 -10.13 6.99 11.63
CA THR A 3 -10.78 6.36 10.48
C THR A 3 -11.14 4.93 10.87
N ASP A 4 -12.42 4.60 10.88
CA ASP A 4 -12.90 3.28 11.26
C ASP A 4 -12.63 2.29 10.12
N TRP A 5 -11.44 1.70 10.14
CA TRP A 5 -11.04 0.69 9.17
C TRP A 5 -11.98 -0.52 9.18
N HIS A 6 -12.68 -0.81 10.28
CA HIS A 6 -13.65 -1.90 10.34
C HIS A 6 -14.86 -1.63 9.43
N ALA A 7 -15.38 -0.40 9.44
CA ALA A 7 -16.47 -0.01 8.56
C ALA A 7 -16.05 -0.10 7.08
N ALA A 8 -14.83 0.35 6.76
CA ALA A 8 -14.29 0.29 5.41
C ALA A 8 -14.03 -1.15 4.93
N ASP A 9 -13.50 -2.02 5.80
CA ASP A 9 -13.31 -3.45 5.50
C ASP A 9 -14.66 -4.14 5.27
N LYS A 10 -15.63 -3.95 6.17
CA LYS A 10 -16.97 -4.54 6.04
C LYS A 10 -17.65 -4.16 4.73
N ALA A 11 -17.60 -2.88 4.36
CA ALA A 11 -18.16 -2.40 3.10
C ALA A 11 -17.46 -3.04 1.88
N TYR A 12 -16.13 -3.12 1.90
CA TYR A 12 -15.37 -3.78 0.84
C TYR A 12 -15.68 -5.27 0.73
N GLN A 13 -15.70 -6.01 1.84
CA GLN A 13 -15.96 -7.45 1.86
C GLN A 13 -17.36 -7.80 1.37
N LEU A 14 -18.37 -7.02 1.76
CA LEU A 14 -19.75 -7.21 1.30
C LEU A 14 -19.85 -7.09 -0.22
N HIS A 15 -19.29 -6.01 -0.78
CA HIS A 15 -19.26 -5.80 -2.23
C HIS A 15 -18.44 -6.89 -2.93
N HIS A 16 -17.27 -7.25 -2.39
CA HIS A 16 -16.40 -8.26 -2.97
C HIS A 16 -17.08 -9.63 -3.06
N ALA A 17 -17.84 -10.03 -2.04
CA ALA A 17 -18.58 -11.30 -2.05
C ALA A 17 -19.67 -11.35 -3.12
N GLN A 18 -20.31 -10.22 -3.39
CA GLN A 18 -21.45 -10.11 -4.30
C GLN A 18 -21.04 -9.80 -5.75
N CYS A 19 -19.86 -9.23 -5.97
CA CYS A 19 -19.40 -8.83 -7.30
C CYS A 19 -18.52 -9.92 -7.94
N ALA A 20 -19.04 -10.58 -9.00
CA ALA A 20 -18.31 -11.58 -9.77
C ALA A 20 -16.99 -11.02 -10.38
N HIS A 21 -16.98 -9.74 -10.75
CA HIS A 21 -15.80 -9.07 -11.30
C HIS A 21 -14.71 -8.89 -10.24
N CYS A 22 -15.07 -8.47 -9.03
CA CYS A 22 -14.13 -8.38 -7.92
C CYS A 22 -13.60 -9.75 -7.48
N ARG A 23 -14.46 -10.78 -7.47
CA ARG A 23 -14.03 -12.17 -7.22
C ARG A 23 -13.00 -12.63 -8.24
N ALA A 24 -13.26 -12.41 -9.53
CA ALA A 24 -12.31 -12.75 -10.60
C ALA A 24 -10.99 -11.98 -10.45
N ALA A 25 -11.05 -10.70 -10.07
CA ALA A 25 -9.88 -9.88 -9.79
C ALA A 25 -9.06 -10.37 -8.57
N GLY A 26 -9.71 -10.96 -7.58
CA GLY A 26 -9.07 -11.57 -6.41
C GLY A 26 -8.31 -12.85 -6.71
N VAL A 27 -8.74 -13.63 -7.73
CA VAL A 27 -8.08 -14.88 -8.13
C VAL A 27 -6.73 -14.63 -8.82
N GLN A 28 -6.62 -13.54 -9.59
CA GLN A 28 -5.37 -13.16 -10.29
C GLN A 28 -4.96 -11.73 -9.94
N PRO A 29 -4.35 -11.49 -8.76
CA PRO A 29 -3.93 -10.16 -8.36
C PRO A 29 -2.96 -9.55 -9.40
N GLY A 30 -3.32 -8.39 -9.93
CA GLY A 30 -2.52 -7.65 -10.92
C GLY A 30 -2.80 -7.96 -12.39
N ARG A 31 -3.61 -8.99 -12.71
CA ARG A 31 -4.00 -9.30 -14.11
C ARG A 31 -5.41 -8.85 -14.47
N GLN A 32 -6.25 -8.65 -13.47
CA GLN A 32 -7.65 -8.29 -13.64
C GLN A 32 -7.96 -7.07 -12.76
N GLN A 33 -8.72 -6.14 -13.31
CA GLN A 33 -9.11 -4.92 -12.60
C GLN A 33 -10.36 -5.18 -11.75
N ARG A 34 -10.45 -4.48 -10.61
CA ARG A 34 -11.69 -4.43 -9.84
C ARG A 34 -12.70 -3.56 -10.61
N CYS A 35 -13.99 -3.78 -10.39
CA CYS A 35 -15.00 -2.86 -10.92
C CYS A 35 -14.82 -1.47 -10.28
N THR A 36 -15.41 -0.44 -10.89
CA THR A 36 -15.27 0.95 -10.44
C THR A 36 -15.64 1.13 -8.97
N GLU A 37 -16.74 0.51 -8.53
CA GLU A 37 -17.23 0.58 -7.15
C GLU A 37 -16.31 -0.17 -6.18
N GLY A 38 -15.95 -1.41 -6.49
CA GLY A 38 -15.00 -2.20 -5.70
C GLY A 38 -13.62 -1.55 -5.60
N LEU A 39 -13.19 -0.81 -6.63
CA LEU A 39 -11.96 -0.02 -6.59
C LEU A 39 -12.09 1.18 -5.64
N ALA A 40 -13.22 1.87 -5.62
CA ALA A 40 -13.47 2.97 -4.69
C ALA A 40 -13.48 2.48 -3.23
N LEU A 41 -14.19 1.38 -2.96
CA LEU A 41 -14.23 0.74 -1.63
C LEU A 41 -12.83 0.25 -1.19
N TRP A 42 -12.07 -0.35 -2.11
CA TRP A 42 -10.70 -0.76 -1.85
C TRP A 42 -9.79 0.42 -1.48
N LYS A 43 -9.90 1.56 -2.20
CA LYS A 43 -9.15 2.79 -1.87
C LYS A 43 -9.56 3.34 -0.50
N THR A 44 -10.84 3.34 -0.17
CA THR A 44 -11.34 3.76 1.15
C THR A 44 -10.76 2.90 2.27
N TYR A 45 -10.75 1.58 2.09
CA TYR A 45 -10.13 0.65 3.04
C TYR A 45 -8.62 0.92 3.20
N LEU A 46 -7.88 1.11 2.10
CA LEU A 46 -6.45 1.44 2.15
C LEU A 46 -6.17 2.77 2.87
N ASN A 47 -7.05 3.77 2.70
CA ASN A 47 -6.92 5.08 3.33
C ASN A 47 -7.39 5.08 4.80
N ALA A 48 -8.15 4.07 5.25
CA ALA A 48 -8.66 4.02 6.61
C ALA A 48 -7.57 3.73 7.66
N GLY A 49 -6.34 3.43 7.23
CA GLY A 49 -5.20 3.15 8.09
C GLY A 49 -4.81 1.67 8.08
N ILE A 50 -3.77 1.32 8.83
CA ILE A 50 -3.28 -0.07 8.88
C ILE A 50 -4.08 -0.83 9.95
N PRO A 51 -4.76 -1.95 9.59
CA PRO A 51 -5.44 -2.76 10.59
C PRO A 51 -4.40 -3.36 11.56
N PRO A 52 -4.68 -3.38 12.88
CA PRO A 52 -3.71 -3.78 13.91
C PRO A 52 -3.25 -5.25 13.83
N HIS A 53 -3.91 -6.10 13.04
CA HIS A 53 -3.58 -7.53 12.93
C HIS A 53 -2.73 -7.92 11.70
N PHE A 54 -2.47 -7.02 10.74
CA PHE A 54 -1.54 -7.30 9.63
C PHE A 54 -0.10 -6.96 10.01
N THR A 55 0.40 -7.61 11.06
CA THR A 55 1.78 -7.40 11.58
C THR A 55 2.86 -7.70 10.52
N TRP A 56 2.58 -8.56 9.52
CA TRP A 56 3.49 -8.80 8.39
C TRP A 56 3.68 -7.59 7.47
N LEU A 57 2.71 -6.66 7.41
CA LEU A 57 2.71 -5.52 6.48
C LEU A 57 3.63 -4.42 7.05
N HIS A 58 3.64 -4.28 8.38
CA HIS A 58 4.61 -3.46 9.10
C HIS A 58 6.04 -3.95 8.89
N GLN A 59 6.28 -5.26 8.85
CA GLN A 59 7.63 -5.81 8.65
C GLN A 59 8.16 -5.50 7.23
N ARG A 60 7.30 -5.63 6.19
CA ARG A 60 7.68 -5.31 4.81
C ARG A 60 7.92 -3.81 4.60
N ALA A 61 7.09 -2.94 5.18
CA ALA A 61 7.30 -1.48 5.12
C ALA A 61 8.62 -1.07 5.78
N LYS A 62 8.93 -1.63 6.96
CA LYS A 62 10.21 -1.42 7.65
C LYS A 62 11.41 -1.90 6.81
N PHE A 63 11.29 -3.04 6.13
CA PHE A 63 12.35 -3.56 5.26
C PHE A 63 12.61 -2.65 4.04
N ILE A 64 11.57 -2.14 3.39
CA ILE A 64 11.72 -1.20 2.25
C ILE A 64 12.35 0.11 2.71
N ALA A 65 11.90 0.68 3.84
CA ALA A 65 12.48 1.90 4.40
C ALA A 65 13.97 1.70 4.76
N LYS A 66 14.32 0.56 5.36
CA LYS A 66 15.70 0.23 5.73
C LYS A 66 16.62 -0.03 4.53
N ASN A 67 16.08 -0.53 3.41
CA ASN A 67 16.86 -0.88 2.22
C ASN A 67 16.78 0.16 1.09
N ARG A 68 16.17 1.32 1.31
CA ARG A 68 16.18 2.42 0.35
C ARG A 68 17.58 3.05 0.30
N LYS A 69 18.48 2.48 -0.52
CA LYS A 69 19.69 3.20 -0.94
C LYS A 69 19.27 4.45 -1.73
N ALA A 70 19.97 5.56 -1.51
CA ALA A 70 19.76 6.79 -2.29
C ALA A 70 19.87 6.50 -3.80
N PRO A 71 19.08 7.18 -4.65
CA PRO A 71 19.16 7.02 -6.09
C PRO A 71 20.59 7.38 -6.57
N PRO A 72 21.14 6.68 -7.59
CA PRO A 72 22.54 6.79 -7.99
C PRO A 72 22.97 8.14 -8.59
N HIS A 73 22.11 9.16 -8.66
CA HIS A 73 22.41 10.40 -9.39
C HIS A 73 22.88 11.59 -8.54
N GLU A 74 23.05 11.44 -7.22
CA GLU A 74 23.50 12.54 -6.34
C GLU A 74 24.82 12.21 -5.64
N ARG A 75 25.83 11.77 -6.41
CA ARG A 75 27.24 11.78 -5.99
C ARG A 75 27.96 12.92 -6.69
N THR A 76 27.47 14.14 -6.50
CA THR A 76 28.12 15.36 -6.99
C THR A 76 29.16 15.81 -5.99
N LEU A 77 30.31 16.22 -6.53
CA LEU A 77 31.56 16.60 -5.89
C LEU A 77 31.41 17.37 -4.58
N GLY A 78 32.13 16.95 -3.54
CA GLY A 78 32.28 17.67 -2.27
C GLY A 78 33.67 17.51 -1.67
N ASN A 79 34.53 18.48 -2.01
CA ASN A 79 35.64 19.04 -1.22
C ASN A 79 36.83 18.16 -0.83
N ARG A 80 37.87 18.24 -1.67
CA ARG A 80 39.27 18.13 -1.26
C ARG A 80 39.79 19.56 -0.97
N SER A 81 39.69 20.01 0.27
CA SER A 81 40.40 21.19 0.79
C SER A 81 41.21 20.75 2.00
N LYS A 82 42.52 20.57 1.79
CA LYS A 82 43.54 20.60 2.83
C LYS A 82 44.39 21.81 2.50
N ASP A 83 44.11 22.92 3.17
CA ASP A 83 44.99 24.06 3.27
C ASP A 83 45.61 24.05 4.67
N PHE A 84 46.88 24.48 4.72
CA PHE A 84 47.89 24.46 5.79
C PHE A 84 48.80 23.24 5.89
#